data_AF-A0A183DLE4-F1
#
_entry.id   AF-A0A183DLE4-F1
#
_cell.length_a   1.000
_cell.length_b   1.000
_cell.length_c   1.000
_cell.angle_alpha   90.00
_cell.angle_beta   90.00
_cell.angle_gamma   90.00
#
_symmetry.space_group_name_H-M   'P 1'
#
loop_
_entity.id
_entity.type
_entity.pdbx_description
1 polymer ?
#
loop_
_entity_poly.entity_id
_entity_poly.type
_entity_poly.pdbx_seq_one_letter_code
_entity_poly.pdbx_strand_id
1 'polypeptide(L)'
;MVVVRPPSKLQESIYSYVKYLDEIIGFFVVEDHIMQTESSLVTAAYKDQLWEMALHQVTTTMNSHFGGCLDVEMMLKMKKVILLFALTMKSYGFGIGSLYTLLQNFRDQYNEILMREYCAQFERDLENDNYTPITANDEKEFKAVVTQFPFYKRGMDQVIH
;
A
#
# COMPACT_ATOMS: atom_id res chain seq x y z
N MET A 1 -11.35 29.77 -4.07
CA MET A 1 -10.51 28.67 -3.56
C MET A 1 -11.34 27.40 -3.60
N VAL A 2 -11.16 26.56 -4.62
CA VAL A 2 -11.92 25.30 -4.75
C VAL A 2 -11.43 24.36 -3.66
N VAL A 3 -12.29 24.12 -2.68
CA VAL A 3 -12.00 23.19 -1.58
C VAL A 3 -12.19 21.79 -2.14
N VAL A 4 -11.10 21.13 -2.54
CA VAL A 4 -11.13 19.69 -2.84
C VAL A 4 -11.48 18.99 -1.52
N ARG A 5 -12.69 18.45 -1.46
CA ARG A 5 -13.22 17.84 -0.24
C ARG A 5 -12.72 16.40 -0.14
N PRO A 6 -12.23 15.97 1.02
CA PRO A 6 -11.86 14.59 1.20
C PRO A 6 -13.12 13.71 1.10
N PRO A 7 -13.02 12.48 0.57
CA PRO A 7 -14.15 11.58 0.52
C PRO A 7 -14.70 11.36 1.93
N SER A 8 -16.01 11.60 2.10
CA SER A 8 -16.72 11.29 3.34
C SER A 8 -16.69 9.77 3.58
N LYS A 9 -16.68 9.36 4.86
CA LYS A 9 -16.69 7.93 5.29
C LYS A 9 -17.71 7.03 4.57
N LEU A 10 -18.72 7.60 3.94
CA LEU A 10 -19.77 6.89 3.19
C LEU A 10 -19.35 6.44 1.76
N GLN A 11 -18.17 6.83 1.28
CA GLN A 11 -17.63 6.45 -0.03
C GLN A 11 -16.32 5.64 0.13
N GLU A 12 -16.42 4.46 0.75
CA GLU A 12 -15.29 3.55 1.08
C GLU A 12 -14.64 2.86 -0.15
N SER A 13 -14.92 3.33 -1.37
CA SER A 13 -14.37 2.70 -2.58
C SER A 13 -13.01 3.31 -2.92
N ILE A 14 -12.07 2.47 -3.39
CA ILE A 14 -10.78 2.92 -3.96
C ILE A 14 -11.00 3.97 -5.04
N TYR A 15 -12.07 3.84 -5.82
CA TYR A 15 -12.43 4.79 -6.87
C TYR A 15 -12.63 6.21 -6.33
N SER A 16 -13.20 6.35 -5.13
CA SER A 16 -13.39 7.66 -4.49
C SER A 16 -12.06 8.31 -4.10
N TYR A 17 -11.08 7.52 -3.66
CA TYR A 17 -9.72 8.02 -3.39
C TYR A 17 -8.97 8.37 -4.67
N VAL A 18 -9.10 7.56 -5.72
CA VAL A 18 -8.53 7.85 -7.04
C VAL A 18 -9.07 9.17 -7.55
N LYS A 19 -10.40 9.34 -7.57
CA LYS A 19 -11.04 10.59 -8.00
C LYS A 19 -10.59 11.80 -7.17
N TYR A 20 -10.50 11.65 -5.85
CA TYR A 20 -10.02 12.72 -4.97
C TYR A 20 -8.58 13.14 -5.30
N LEU A 21 -7.67 12.18 -5.52
CA LEU A 21 -6.29 12.47 -5.88
C LEU A 21 -6.17 13.03 -7.30
N ASP A 22 -6.99 12.56 -8.24
CA ASP A 22 -7.05 13.07 -9.61
C ASP A 22 -7.54 14.53 -9.65
N GLU A 23 -8.49 14.91 -8.79
CA GLU A 23 -8.93 16.31 -8.65
C GLU A 23 -7.78 17.21 -8.15
N ILE A 24 -6.96 16.72 -7.22
CA ILE A 24 -5.76 17.43 -6.74
C ILE A 24 -4.74 17.55 -7.86
N ILE A 25 -4.44 16.46 -8.58
CA ILE A 25 -3.53 16.49 -9.73
C ILE A 25 -4.04 17.51 -10.75
N GLY A 26 -5.33 17.44 -11.11
CA GLY A 26 -5.95 18.35 -12.08
C GLY A 26 -5.80 19.80 -11.68
N PHE A 27 -6.04 20.14 -10.41
CA PHE A 27 -5.82 21.50 -9.90
C PHE A 27 -4.35 21.93 -10.07
N PHE A 28 -3.39 21.16 -9.56
CA PHE A 28 -1.99 21.57 -9.56
C PHE A 28 -1.31 21.53 -10.94
N VAL A 29 -1.70 20.61 -11.82
CA VAL A 29 -1.17 20.48 -13.19
C VAL A 29 -1.71 21.58 -14.09
N VAL A 30 -3.02 21.88 -14.01
CA VAL A 30 -3.62 22.97 -14.80
C VAL A 30 -3.05 24.33 -14.36
N GLU A 31 -2.92 24.57 -13.06
CA GLU A 31 -2.30 25.80 -12.54
C GLU A 31 -0.83 25.94 -12.96
N ASP A 32 -0.06 24.85 -12.98
CA ASP A 32 1.31 24.87 -13.50
C ASP A 32 1.38 25.28 -14.98
N HIS A 33 0.49 24.71 -15.81
CA HIS A 33 0.44 25.00 -17.24
C HIS A 33 0.01 26.45 -17.53
N ILE A 34 -0.94 27.00 -16.76
CA ILE A 34 -1.35 28.40 -16.86
C ILE A 34 -0.19 29.33 -16.47
N MET A 35 0.54 29.03 -15.39
CA MET A 35 1.69 29.82 -14.95
C MET A 35 2.85 29.85 -15.95
N GLN A 36 3.09 28.75 -16.68
CA GLN A 36 4.09 28.72 -17.75
C GLN A 36 3.71 29.64 -18.93
N THR A 37 2.42 29.96 -19.07
CA THR A 37 1.89 30.78 -20.18
C THR A 37 1.68 32.25 -19.77
N GLU A 38 1.34 32.54 -18.51
CA GLU A 38 1.21 33.90 -17.96
C GLU A 38 1.98 34.06 -16.63
N SER A 39 3.11 34.76 -16.68
CA SER A 39 4.09 34.84 -15.58
C SER A 39 3.75 35.81 -14.43
N SER A 40 2.52 36.34 -14.35
CA SER A 40 2.19 37.47 -13.46
C SER A 40 1.09 37.20 -12.41
N LEU A 41 0.45 36.02 -12.40
CA LEU A 41 -0.76 35.78 -11.59
C LEU A 41 -0.53 35.03 -10.27
N VAL A 42 0.51 34.21 -10.15
CA VAL A 42 0.79 33.39 -8.96
C VAL A 42 2.30 33.33 -8.70
N THR A 43 2.74 33.43 -7.44
CA THR A 43 4.15 33.28 -7.07
C THR A 43 4.46 31.82 -6.73
N ALA A 44 5.67 31.36 -7.04
CA ALA A 44 6.13 29.99 -6.71
C ALA A 44 5.91 29.66 -5.22
N ALA A 45 6.17 30.61 -4.33
CA ALA A 45 5.97 30.45 -2.89
C ALA A 45 4.50 30.21 -2.49
N TYR A 46 3.54 30.84 -3.16
CA TYR A 46 2.11 30.60 -2.89
C TYR A 46 1.69 29.19 -3.31
N LYS A 47 2.22 28.71 -4.44
CA LYS A 47 1.98 27.36 -4.94
C LYS A 47 2.57 26.30 -4.01
N ASP A 48 3.79 26.51 -3.51
CA ASP A 48 4.42 25.63 -2.52
C ASP A 48 3.58 25.57 -1.23
N GLN A 49 3.08 26.70 -0.75
CA GLN A 49 2.21 26.74 0.44
C GLN A 49 0.90 25.98 0.20
N LEU A 50 0.24 26.18 -0.94
CA LEU A 50 -0.97 25.45 -1.31
C LEU A 50 -0.70 23.94 -1.40
N TRP A 51 0.43 23.56 -1.98
CA TRP A 51 0.83 22.16 -2.08
C TRP A 51 1.03 21.53 -0.71
N GLU A 52 1.74 22.18 0.21
CA GLU A 52 1.94 21.69 1.57
C GLU A 52 0.61 21.53 2.32
N MET A 53 -0.33 22.46 2.13
CA MET A 53 -1.69 22.33 2.71
C MET A 53 -2.45 21.13 2.13
N ALA A 54 -2.44 20.95 0.80
CA ALA A 54 -3.08 19.82 0.15
C ALA A 54 -2.44 18.49 0.58
N LEU A 55 -1.12 18.45 0.65
CA LEU A 55 -0.35 17.28 1.05
C LEU A 55 -0.63 16.90 2.52
N HIS A 56 -0.72 17.87 3.41
CA HIS A 56 -1.11 17.65 4.80
C HIS A 56 -2.54 17.07 4.90
N GLN A 57 -3.48 17.61 4.11
CA GLN A 57 -4.86 17.13 4.08
C GLN A 57 -4.95 15.70 3.54
N VAL A 58 -4.24 15.38 2.46
CA VAL A 58 -4.13 14.01 1.91
C VAL A 58 -3.58 13.06 2.96
N THR A 59 -2.45 13.41 3.59
CA THR A 59 -1.79 12.55 4.58
C THR A 59 -2.69 12.29 5.78
N THR A 60 -3.38 13.31 6.28
CA THR A 60 -4.32 13.19 7.41
C THR A 60 -5.53 12.34 7.05
N THR A 61 -6.07 12.51 5.85
CA THR A 61 -7.22 11.72 5.36
C THR A 61 -6.84 10.24 5.24
N MET A 62 -5.67 9.96 4.66
CA MET A 62 -5.18 8.60 4.50
C MET A 62 -4.89 7.95 5.86
N ASN A 63 -4.16 8.63 6.76
CA ASN A 63 -3.89 8.10 8.09
C ASN A 63 -5.16 7.88 8.93
N SER A 64 -6.17 8.73 8.78
CA SER A 64 -7.43 8.59 9.54
C SER A 64 -8.26 7.39 9.07
N HIS A 65 -8.19 7.04 7.79
CA HIS A 65 -8.93 5.92 7.23
C HIS A 65 -8.17 4.59 7.35
N PHE A 66 -6.87 4.62 7.07
CA PHE A 66 -6.03 3.42 7.05
C PHE A 66 -5.31 3.17 8.38
N GLY A 67 -5.30 4.14 9.30
CA GLY A 67 -4.68 4.08 10.62
C GLY A 67 -5.06 2.88 11.48
N GLY A 68 -6.20 2.25 11.21
CA GLY A 68 -6.66 1.02 11.85
C GLY A 68 -7.32 0.02 10.88
N CYS A 69 -7.01 0.13 9.58
CA CYS A 69 -7.56 -0.78 8.58
C CYS A 69 -6.88 -2.15 8.71
N LEU A 70 -7.68 -3.21 8.86
CA LEU A 70 -7.18 -4.59 8.91
C LEU A 70 -7.26 -5.31 7.56
N ASP A 71 -7.81 -4.64 6.54
CA ASP A 71 -7.95 -5.20 5.20
C ASP A 71 -6.64 -5.01 4.40
N VAL A 72 -5.84 -6.07 4.41
CA VAL A 72 -4.56 -6.19 3.72
C VAL A 72 -4.69 -5.93 2.21
N GLU A 73 -5.78 -6.39 1.58
CA GLU A 73 -5.99 -6.24 0.14
C GLU A 73 -6.27 -4.77 -0.21
N MET A 74 -7.12 -4.11 0.57
CA MET A 74 -7.42 -2.70 0.43
C MET A 74 -6.16 -1.84 0.64
N MET A 75 -5.35 -2.13 1.66
CA MET A 75 -4.09 -1.42 1.92
C MET A 75 -3.12 -1.54 0.74
N LEU A 76 -2.98 -2.73 0.15
CA LEU A 76 -2.13 -2.96 -1.02
C LEU A 76 -2.60 -2.20 -2.25
N LYS A 77 -3.92 -2.19 -2.51
CA LYS A 77 -4.49 -1.40 -3.62
C LYS A 77 -4.24 0.09 -3.40
N MET A 78 -4.43 0.57 -2.17
CA MET A 78 -4.27 1.98 -1.85
C MET A 78 -2.81 2.45 -1.90
N LYS A 79 -1.87 1.59 -1.50
CA LYS A 79 -0.42 1.81 -1.70
C LYS A 79 -0.10 2.13 -3.16
N LYS A 80 -0.66 1.37 -4.12
CA LYS A 80 -0.41 1.59 -5.55
C LYS A 80 -0.92 2.96 -6.00
N VAL A 81 -2.09 3.37 -5.53
CA VAL A 81 -2.69 4.66 -5.86
C VAL A 81 -1.89 5.83 -5.28
N ILE A 82 -1.48 5.75 -4.00
CA ILE A 82 -0.64 6.77 -3.36
C ILE A 82 0.72 6.88 -4.07
N LEU A 83 1.31 5.75 -4.44
CA LEU A 83 2.59 5.72 -5.17
C LEU A 83 2.46 6.37 -6.55
N LEU A 84 1.40 6.06 -7.29
CA LEU A 84 1.14 6.68 -8.59
C LEU A 84 0.98 8.19 -8.45
N PHE A 85 0.17 8.65 -7.50
CA PHE A 85 0.00 10.07 -7.18
C PHE A 85 1.34 10.75 -6.85
N ALA A 86 2.16 10.12 -6.00
CA ALA A 86 3.48 10.63 -5.64
C ALA A 86 4.42 10.76 -6.86
N LEU A 87 4.47 9.73 -7.71
CA LEU A 87 5.30 9.75 -8.92
C LEU A 87 4.83 10.83 -9.91
N THR A 88 3.51 10.97 -10.09
CA THR A 88 2.93 12.03 -10.92
C THR A 88 3.36 13.40 -10.41
N MET A 89 3.11 13.72 -9.14
CA MET A 89 3.45 15.03 -8.58
C MET A 89 4.96 15.30 -8.58
N LYS A 90 5.78 14.28 -8.34
CA LYS A 90 7.25 14.40 -8.47
C LYS A 90 7.69 14.77 -9.88
N SER A 91 7.02 14.26 -10.92
CA SER A 91 7.35 14.58 -12.32
C SER A 91 7.11 16.06 -12.66
N TYR A 92 6.19 16.71 -11.95
CA TYR A 92 5.92 18.16 -12.03
C TYR A 92 6.77 18.99 -11.05
N GLY A 93 7.76 18.38 -10.37
CA GLY A 93 8.70 19.08 -9.50
C GLY A 93 8.22 19.34 -8.06
N PHE A 94 7.06 18.79 -7.66
CA PHE A 94 6.57 18.96 -6.28
C PHE A 94 7.32 18.07 -5.28
N GLY A 95 7.47 18.57 -4.05
CA GLY A 95 8.04 17.81 -2.94
C GLY A 95 7.09 16.71 -2.47
N ILE A 96 7.55 15.45 -2.44
CA ILE A 96 6.72 14.28 -2.08
C ILE A 96 7.18 13.57 -0.81
N GLY A 97 8.00 14.22 0.03
CA GLY A 97 8.56 13.63 1.25
C GLY A 97 7.51 13.04 2.17
N SER A 98 6.42 13.78 2.45
CA SER A 98 5.34 13.33 3.32
C SER A 98 4.59 12.11 2.77
N LEU A 99 4.51 11.94 1.45
CA LEU A 99 3.91 10.75 0.82
C LEU A 99 4.77 9.51 1.03
N TYR A 100 6.11 9.64 1.01
CA TYR A 100 6.99 8.52 1.34
C TYR A 100 6.84 8.10 2.80
N THR A 101 6.78 9.06 3.72
CA THR A 101 6.51 8.76 5.14
C THR A 101 5.17 8.05 5.30
N LEU A 102 4.13 8.51 4.61
CA LEU A 102 2.83 7.84 4.59
C LEU A 102 2.93 6.38 4.08
N LEU A 103 3.67 6.15 3.00
CA LEU A 103 3.90 4.81 2.45
C LEU A 103 4.69 3.90 3.42
N GLN A 104 5.62 4.43 4.20
CA GLN A 104 6.31 3.66 5.24
C GLN A 104 5.33 3.26 6.35
N ASN A 105 4.49 4.18 6.82
CA ASN A 105 3.46 3.86 7.83
C ASN A 105 2.52 2.75 7.35
N PHE A 106 2.11 2.77 6.08
CA PHE A 106 1.30 1.70 5.48
C PHE A 106 2.03 0.36 5.47
N ARG A 107 3.33 0.36 5.19
CA ARG A 107 4.16 -0.84 5.20
C ARG A 107 4.27 -1.41 6.61
N ASP A 108 4.48 -0.57 7.61
CA ASP A 108 4.63 -1.01 9.00
C ASP A 108 3.34 -1.63 9.52
N GLN A 109 2.19 -1.00 9.26
CA GLN A 109 0.87 -1.55 9.58
C GLN A 109 0.60 -2.88 8.86
N TYR A 110 0.94 -2.97 7.57
CA TYR A 110 0.81 -4.22 6.82
C TYR A 110 1.64 -5.35 7.45
N ASN A 111 2.88 -5.05 7.85
CA ASN A 111 3.75 -6.03 8.52
C ASN A 111 3.18 -6.44 9.88
N GLU A 112 2.62 -5.51 10.64
CA GLU A 112 2.00 -5.78 11.95
C GLU A 112 0.80 -6.74 11.81
N ILE A 113 -0.07 -6.50 10.82
CA ILE A 113 -1.21 -7.37 10.54
C ILE A 113 -0.75 -8.78 10.20
N LEU A 114 0.19 -8.92 9.27
CA LEU A 114 0.74 -10.22 8.88
C LEU A 114 1.39 -10.94 10.06
N MET A 115 2.22 -10.25 10.84
CA MET A 115 2.87 -10.86 12.01
C MET A 115 1.85 -11.40 12.99
N ARG A 116 0.78 -10.64 13.26
CA ARG A 116 -0.30 -11.10 14.14
C ARG A 116 -1.01 -12.34 13.60
N GLU A 117 -1.31 -12.38 12.30
CA GLU A 117 -1.96 -13.53 11.66
C GLU A 117 -1.07 -14.79 11.70
N TYR A 118 0.21 -14.65 11.34
CA TYR A 118 1.17 -15.76 11.36
C TYR A 118 1.47 -16.26 12.77
N CYS A 119 1.62 -15.37 13.77
CA CYS A 119 1.78 -15.79 15.16
C CYS A 119 0.57 -16.58 15.65
N ALA A 120 -0.64 -16.08 15.40
CA ALA A 120 -1.87 -16.77 15.81
C ALA A 120 -2.04 -18.11 15.07
N GLN A 121 -1.63 -18.19 13.81
CA GLN A 121 -1.62 -19.46 13.07
C GLN A 121 -0.62 -20.44 13.69
N PHE A 122 0.61 -19.98 13.95
CA PHE A 122 1.65 -20.82 14.55
C PHE A 122 1.25 -21.36 15.92
N GLU A 123 0.64 -20.53 16.77
CA GLU A 123 0.13 -20.98 18.08
C GLU A 123 -0.94 -22.07 17.93
N ARG A 124 -1.90 -21.89 17.00
CA ARG A 124 -2.91 -22.93 16.72
C ARG A 124 -2.27 -24.21 16.20
N ASP A 125 -1.29 -24.11 15.30
CA ASP A 125 -0.62 -25.27 14.74
C ASP A 125 0.13 -26.03 15.84
N LEU A 126 0.80 -25.31 16.76
CA LEU A 126 1.51 -25.88 17.90
C LEU A 126 0.59 -26.53 18.94
N GLU A 127 -0.56 -25.92 19.23
CA GLU A 127 -1.58 -26.46 20.14
C GLU A 127 -2.22 -27.75 19.60
N ASN A 128 -2.39 -27.84 18.28
CA ASN A 128 -2.99 -29.00 17.62
C ASN A 128 -1.94 -30.08 17.24
N ASP A 129 -0.65 -29.78 17.38
CA ASP A 129 0.41 -30.74 17.09
C ASP A 129 0.44 -31.85 18.17
N ASN A 130 0.56 -33.09 17.71
CA ASN A 130 0.71 -34.26 18.57
C ASN A 130 2.19 -34.66 18.76
N TYR A 131 3.13 -33.90 18.19
CA TYR A 131 4.59 -34.11 18.27
C TYR A 131 5.03 -35.52 17.81
N THR A 132 4.22 -36.18 16.99
CA THR A 132 4.55 -37.50 16.43
C THR A 132 5.19 -37.39 15.05
N PRO A 133 5.97 -38.39 14.60
CA PRO A 133 6.49 -38.40 13.24
C PRO A 133 5.35 -38.29 12.22
N ILE A 134 5.55 -37.47 11.17
CA ILE A 134 4.60 -37.36 10.06
C ILE A 134 4.47 -38.73 9.40
N THR A 135 3.25 -39.28 9.39
CA THR A 135 2.93 -40.54 8.71
C THR A 135 2.17 -40.25 7.42
N ALA A 136 2.45 -41.03 6.38
CA ALA A 136 1.73 -40.98 5.11
C ALA A 136 1.24 -42.39 4.80
N ASN A 137 -0.06 -42.53 4.55
CA ASN A 137 -0.69 -43.83 4.31
C ASN A 137 -0.74 -44.19 2.82
N ASP A 138 -0.59 -43.20 1.94
CA ASP A 138 -0.55 -43.38 0.50
C ASP A 138 0.48 -42.47 -0.20
N GLU A 139 0.72 -42.74 -1.48
CA GLU A 139 1.68 -41.99 -2.30
C GLU A 139 1.25 -40.53 -2.51
N LYS A 140 -0.05 -40.23 -2.44
CA LYS A 140 -0.60 -38.89 -2.63
C LYS A 140 -0.33 -38.00 -1.40
N GLU A 141 -0.54 -38.52 -0.20
CA GLU A 141 -0.19 -37.90 1.08
C GLU A 141 1.32 -37.69 1.18
N PHE A 142 2.12 -38.69 0.83
CA PHE A 142 3.57 -38.58 0.81
C PHE A 142 4.03 -37.44 -0.11
N LYS A 143 3.51 -37.40 -1.35
CA LYS A 143 3.85 -36.35 -2.31
C LYS A 143 3.40 -34.97 -1.83
N ALA A 144 2.23 -34.86 -1.20
CA ALA A 144 1.74 -33.61 -0.64
C ALA A 144 2.68 -33.07 0.45
N VAL A 145 3.07 -33.90 1.41
CA VAL A 145 4.02 -33.54 2.48
C VAL A 145 5.36 -33.13 1.86
N VAL A 146 5.92 -33.95 0.98
CA VAL A 146 7.22 -33.70 0.34
C VAL A 146 7.23 -32.39 -0.45
N THR A 147 6.14 -32.03 -1.11
CA THR A 147 6.05 -30.75 -1.85
C THR A 147 6.01 -29.51 -0.97
N GLN A 148 5.61 -29.63 0.29
CA GLN A 148 5.60 -28.52 1.25
C GLN A 148 7.02 -28.18 1.74
N PHE A 149 7.95 -29.14 1.68
CA PHE A 149 9.34 -28.96 2.13
C PHE A 149 10.29 -28.80 0.93
N PRO A 150 10.86 -27.60 0.70
CA PRO A 150 11.73 -27.33 -0.45
C PRO A 150 13.05 -28.14 -0.44
N PHE A 151 13.37 -28.81 0.67
CA PHE A 151 14.56 -29.64 0.84
C PHE A 151 14.56 -30.91 -0.02
N TYR A 152 13.39 -31.46 -0.34
CA TYR A 152 13.30 -32.75 -1.03
C TYR A 152 13.59 -32.68 -2.53
N LYS A 153 13.42 -31.50 -3.16
CA LYS A 153 13.76 -31.29 -4.57
C LYS A 153 15.25 -31.55 -4.85
N ARG A 154 16.15 -31.22 -3.92
CA ARG A 154 17.60 -31.45 -4.10
C ARG A 154 18.02 -32.92 -4.09
N GLY A 155 17.26 -33.80 -3.44
CA GLY A 155 17.60 -35.22 -3.34
C GLY A 155 17.16 -36.05 -4.55
N MET A 156 16.13 -35.62 -5.27
CA MET A 156 15.60 -36.35 -6.43
C MET A 156 16.34 -36.05 -7.74
N ASP A 157 16.94 -34.86 -7.87
CA ASP A 157 17.76 -34.50 -9.04
C ASP A 157 19.13 -35.21 -9.07
N GLN A 158 19.50 -35.95 -8.01
CA GLN A 158 20.77 -36.68 -7.91
C GLN A 158 20.67 -38.18 -8.23
N VAL A 159 19.47 -38.71 -8.50
CA VAL A 159 19.26 -40.17 -8.71
C VAL A 159 19.01 -40.51 -10.20
N ILE A 160 19.23 -39.57 -11.11
CA ILE A 160 19.22 -39.83 -12.56
C ILE A 160 20.64 -39.69 -13.11
N HIS A 161 21.46 -40.71 -12.90
CA HIS A 161 22.62 -41.04 -13.73
C HIS A 161 22.89 -42.54 -13.68
#